data_AF-A0A843LL65-F1
#
_entry.id   AF-A0A843LL65-F1
#
_cell.length_a   1.000
_cell.length_b   1.000
_cell.length_c   1.000
_cell.angle_alpha   90.00
_cell.angle_beta   90.00
_cell.angle_gamma   90.00
#
_symmetry.space_group_name_H-M   'P 1'
#
loop_
_entity.id
_entity.type
_entity.pdbx_description
1 polymer ?
#
loop_
_entity_poly.entity_id
_entity_poly.type
_entity_poly.pdbx_seq_one_letter_code
_entity_poly.pdbx_strand_id
1 'polypeptide(L)'
;MLSEGEKEKTIRYISDRRCQSGGYCFYQLDEPNLSDTWYALGCLEVLQAAFSDNMTQEYLSRFVNQTRGLSGLYRLWYLFWSFRYLKRAIPEQLIAHLSACPVPTIFHSGTIESASLFEPLYCYVILCEEAGIQHSESEKKKIQKEVLRWQHPSGGFGRDKATLIETRHAVAILQAFHIETDAERIFSFLTSCIDEQSGFVNVPSSHPGYLEHLDAGIALAGFLSRPVPNRYQCLLYLDKCRNTNGGYARSGFGGNSTLEYTWYAIRSLCGLHNKTGWNW
;
A
#
# COMPACT_ATOMS: atom_id res chain seq x y z
N MET A 1 0.16 19.79 -4.41
CA MET A 1 -0.90 19.15 -3.61
C MET A 1 -2.18 19.39 -4.39
N LEU A 2 -3.27 18.65 -4.13
CA LEU A 2 -4.55 18.97 -4.75
C LEU A 2 -4.94 20.41 -4.47
N SER A 3 -5.58 21.07 -5.43
CA SER A 3 -6.26 22.34 -5.13
C SER A 3 -7.39 22.07 -4.12
N GLU A 4 -7.79 23.10 -3.36
CA GLU A 4 -8.86 22.94 -2.36
C GLU A 4 -10.15 22.39 -2.97
N GLY A 5 -10.55 22.86 -4.15
CA GLY A 5 -11.75 22.34 -4.84
C GLY A 5 -11.63 20.89 -5.29
N GLU A 6 -10.43 20.42 -5.64
CA GLU A 6 -10.20 19.01 -5.97
C GLU A 6 -10.18 18.14 -4.71
N LYS A 7 -9.57 18.64 -3.63
CA LYS A 7 -9.57 17.99 -2.32
C LYS A 7 -11.00 17.78 -1.82
N GLU A 8 -11.85 18.80 -1.89
CA GLU A 8 -13.27 18.71 -1.51
C GLU A 8 -14.03 17.68 -2.35
N LYS A 9 -13.80 17.64 -3.68
CA LYS A 9 -14.40 16.63 -4.55
C LYS A 9 -13.98 15.22 -4.18
N THR A 10 -12.70 15.00 -3.89
CA THR A 10 -12.22 13.68 -3.46
C THR A 10 -12.79 13.29 -2.10
N ILE A 11 -12.87 14.22 -1.13
CA ILE A 11 -13.50 13.95 0.17
C ILE A 11 -14.97 13.57 -0.03
N ARG A 12 -15.72 14.32 -0.86
CA ARG A 12 -17.12 14.01 -1.17
C ARG A 12 -17.26 12.64 -1.83
N TYR A 13 -16.43 12.33 -2.82
CA TYR A 13 -16.39 11.01 -3.45
C TYR A 13 -16.26 9.88 -2.43
N ILE A 14 -15.38 10.04 -1.43
CA ILE A 14 -15.18 9.05 -0.36
C ILE A 14 -16.41 9.01 0.55
N SER A 15 -16.93 10.16 0.99
CA SER A 15 -18.10 10.24 1.86
C SER A 15 -19.34 9.60 1.24
N ASP A 16 -19.55 9.76 -0.08
CA ASP A 16 -20.66 9.15 -0.81
C ASP A 16 -20.56 7.62 -0.93
N ARG A 17 -19.46 7.01 -0.48
CA ARG A 17 -19.24 5.55 -0.42
C ARG A 17 -19.33 4.99 0.98
N ARG A 18 -19.62 5.86 1.95
CA ARG A 18 -19.88 5.45 3.32
C ARG A 18 -21.24 4.76 3.39
N CYS A 19 -21.23 3.50 3.79
CA CYS A 19 -22.44 2.69 3.96
C CYS A 19 -23.35 3.23 5.08
N GLN A 20 -24.59 2.75 5.23
CA GLN A 20 -25.38 3.11 6.42
C GLN A 20 -24.96 2.24 7.62
N SER A 21 -24.62 0.98 7.34
CA SER A 21 -24.29 -0.06 8.32
C SER A 21 -22.91 0.05 9.01
N GLY A 22 -22.05 0.98 8.59
CA GLY A 22 -20.63 0.99 8.98
C GLY A 22 -19.71 0.71 7.78
N GLY A 23 -18.48 1.21 7.77
CA GLY A 23 -17.51 0.94 6.70
C GLY A 23 -17.90 1.53 5.33
N TYR A 24 -17.14 1.15 4.29
CA TYR A 24 -17.24 1.73 2.95
C TYR A 24 -17.38 0.66 1.87
N CYS A 25 -18.02 1.05 0.77
CA CYS A 25 -18.23 0.22 -0.43
C CYS A 25 -18.08 1.08 -1.68
N PHE A 26 -17.12 0.77 -2.56
CA PHE A 26 -16.79 1.65 -3.69
C PHE A 26 -17.94 1.79 -4.71
N TYR A 27 -18.81 0.78 -4.82
CA TYR A 27 -19.95 0.70 -5.73
C TYR A 27 -21.29 1.10 -5.08
N GLN A 28 -21.26 1.68 -3.88
CA GLN A 28 -22.39 2.37 -3.24
C GLN A 28 -23.62 1.51 -2.92
N LEU A 29 -23.44 0.20 -2.71
CA LEU A 29 -24.42 -0.61 -1.99
C LEU A 29 -24.06 -0.64 -0.49
N ASP A 30 -25.04 -0.94 0.37
CA ASP A 30 -24.81 -1.11 1.82
C ASP A 30 -24.14 -2.47 2.11
N GLU A 31 -23.02 -2.72 1.41
CA GLU A 31 -22.20 -3.94 1.45
C GLU A 31 -20.75 -3.58 1.77
N PRO A 32 -20.48 -3.05 2.98
CA PRO A 32 -19.14 -2.59 3.34
C PRO A 32 -18.14 -3.75 3.41
N ASN A 33 -16.92 -3.50 2.94
CA ASN A 33 -15.80 -4.43 3.06
C ASN A 33 -14.58 -3.77 3.73
N LEU A 34 -13.70 -4.61 4.31
CA LEU A 34 -12.56 -4.14 5.10
C LEU A 34 -11.53 -3.37 4.26
N SER A 35 -11.27 -3.80 3.01
CA SER A 35 -10.31 -3.14 2.13
C SER A 35 -10.76 -1.75 1.72
N ASP A 36 -12.00 -1.60 1.24
CA ASP A 36 -12.58 -0.29 0.89
C ASP A 36 -12.63 0.63 2.10
N THR A 37 -12.98 0.10 3.27
CA THR A 37 -12.98 0.85 4.52
C THR A 37 -11.59 1.38 4.86
N TRP A 38 -10.57 0.53 4.78
CA TRP A 38 -9.19 0.95 5.00
C TRP A 38 -8.73 2.01 3.99
N TYR A 39 -8.99 1.79 2.69
CA TYR A 39 -8.63 2.74 1.64
C TYR A 39 -9.29 4.11 1.82
N ALA A 40 -10.59 4.13 2.15
CA ALA A 40 -11.32 5.35 2.44
C ALA A 40 -10.73 6.12 3.63
N LEU A 41 -10.51 5.44 4.76
CA LEU A 41 -9.96 6.05 5.97
C LEU A 41 -8.53 6.54 5.75
N GLY A 42 -7.71 5.80 5.01
CA GLY A 42 -6.37 6.23 4.63
C GLY A 42 -6.40 7.52 3.80
N CYS A 43 -7.28 7.61 2.81
CA CYS A 43 -7.43 8.83 2.01
C CYS A 43 -7.81 10.03 2.88
N LEU A 44 -8.81 9.87 3.75
CA LEU A 44 -9.27 10.93 4.64
C LEU A 44 -8.16 11.39 5.60
N GLU A 45 -7.36 10.45 6.12
CA GLU A 45 -6.20 10.73 6.95
C GLU A 45 -5.16 11.58 6.21
N VAL A 46 -4.74 11.15 5.02
CA VAL A 46 -3.71 11.87 4.22
C VAL A 46 -4.21 13.25 3.80
N LEU A 47 -5.50 13.37 3.49
CA LEU A 47 -6.13 14.65 3.16
C LEU A 47 -6.38 15.52 4.40
N GLN A 48 -6.09 15.03 5.61
CA GLN A 48 -6.35 15.72 6.88
C GLN A 48 -7.82 16.13 7.01
N ALA A 49 -8.72 15.32 6.48
CA ALA A 49 -10.15 15.51 6.67
C ALA A 49 -10.49 15.04 8.10
N ALA A 50 -11.19 15.87 8.87
CA ALA A 50 -11.67 15.45 10.17
C ALA A 50 -12.80 14.42 9.97
N PHE A 51 -12.66 13.23 10.55
CA PHE A 51 -13.72 12.22 10.57
C PHE A 51 -13.76 11.51 11.92
N SER A 52 -14.98 11.33 12.44
CA SER A 52 -15.28 10.50 13.59
C SER A 52 -16.55 9.72 13.26
N ASP A 53 -16.46 8.39 13.31
CA ASP A 53 -17.52 7.53 12.80
C ASP A 53 -17.67 6.28 13.66
N ASN A 54 -18.63 6.32 14.58
CA ASN A 54 -18.88 5.22 15.51
C ASN A 54 -19.43 3.98 14.80
N MET A 55 -20.26 4.16 13.78
CA MET A 55 -20.81 3.04 13.01
C MET A 55 -19.71 2.28 12.27
N THR A 56 -18.72 2.98 11.70
CA THR A 56 -17.55 2.31 11.12
C THR A 56 -16.72 1.58 12.17
N GLN A 57 -16.54 2.15 13.36
CA GLN A 57 -15.83 1.46 14.44
C GLN A 57 -16.54 0.19 14.89
N GLU A 58 -17.87 0.23 15.02
CA GLU A 58 -18.70 -0.93 15.36
C GLU A 58 -18.59 -2.00 14.26
N TYR A 59 -18.64 -1.59 13.00
CA TYR A 59 -18.42 -2.48 11.86
C TYR A 59 -17.05 -3.17 11.93
N LEU A 60 -15.97 -2.42 12.09
CA LEU A 60 -14.60 -2.96 12.19
C LEU A 60 -14.45 -3.93 13.37
N SER A 61 -15.05 -3.60 14.52
CA SER A 61 -14.97 -4.41 15.74
C SER A 61 -15.52 -5.83 15.57
N ARG A 62 -16.48 -6.04 14.66
CA ARG A 62 -17.06 -7.38 14.37
C ARG A 62 -16.04 -8.37 13.80
N PHE A 63 -14.95 -7.88 13.21
CA PHE A 63 -13.95 -8.70 12.53
C PHE A 63 -12.70 -8.96 13.36
N VAL A 64 -12.54 -8.32 14.52
CA VAL A 64 -11.34 -8.45 15.37
C VAL A 64 -11.03 -9.91 15.71
N ASN A 65 -12.06 -10.71 16.00
CA ASN A 65 -11.89 -12.13 16.33
C ASN A 65 -11.55 -13.03 15.13
N GLN A 66 -11.64 -12.52 13.90
CA GLN A 66 -11.43 -13.26 12.64
C GLN A 66 -10.02 -13.05 12.05
N THR A 67 -9.09 -12.56 12.86
CA THR A 67 -7.77 -12.08 12.41
C THR A 67 -6.63 -13.02 12.78
N ARG A 68 -6.93 -14.23 13.27
CA ARG A 68 -5.92 -15.18 13.74
C ARG A 68 -5.24 -15.91 12.58
N GLY A 69 -3.93 -16.10 12.71
CA GLY A 69 -3.11 -16.87 11.77
C GLY A 69 -2.97 -16.21 10.39
N LEU A 70 -2.34 -16.93 9.45
CA LEU A 70 -2.00 -16.39 8.13
C LEU A 70 -3.23 -15.99 7.30
N SER A 71 -4.32 -16.76 7.36
CA SER A 71 -5.57 -16.43 6.66
C SER A 71 -6.26 -15.17 7.21
N GLY A 72 -5.85 -14.73 8.41
CA GLY A 72 -6.31 -13.49 9.04
C GLY A 72 -5.44 -12.28 8.71
N LEU A 73 -4.30 -12.43 8.02
CA LEU A 73 -3.28 -11.39 7.93
C LEU A 73 -3.73 -10.13 7.17
N TYR A 74 -4.42 -10.28 6.04
CA TYR A 74 -4.99 -9.12 5.34
C TYR A 74 -6.07 -8.41 6.18
N ARG A 75 -6.84 -9.18 6.96
CA ARG A 75 -7.80 -8.58 7.90
C ARG A 75 -7.08 -7.84 9.04
N LEU A 76 -5.97 -8.38 9.56
CA LEU A 76 -5.11 -7.67 10.50
C LEU A 76 -4.66 -6.34 9.91
N TRP A 77 -4.14 -6.34 8.68
CA TRP A 77 -3.70 -5.13 8.00
C TRP A 77 -4.81 -4.07 7.93
N TYR A 78 -5.97 -4.43 7.38
CA TYR A 78 -7.08 -3.48 7.23
C TYR A 78 -7.58 -2.95 8.57
N LEU A 79 -7.75 -3.82 9.57
CA LEU A 79 -8.24 -3.40 10.88
C LEU A 79 -7.21 -2.55 11.63
N PHE A 80 -5.94 -2.96 11.64
CA PHE A 80 -4.86 -2.24 12.33
C PHE A 80 -4.81 -0.79 11.88
N TRP A 81 -4.68 -0.57 10.57
CA TRP A 81 -4.61 0.78 10.02
C TRP A 81 -5.91 1.56 10.17
N SER A 82 -7.06 0.91 9.97
CA SER A 82 -8.36 1.58 10.14
C SER A 82 -8.58 2.07 11.57
N PHE A 83 -8.25 1.26 12.59
CA PHE A 83 -8.30 1.69 13.98
C PHE A 83 -7.27 2.78 14.28
N ARG A 84 -6.05 2.68 13.73
CA ARG A 84 -5.05 3.74 13.88
C ARG A 84 -5.55 5.08 13.36
N TYR A 85 -6.16 5.11 12.19
CA TYR A 85 -6.69 6.34 11.61
C TYR A 85 -7.89 6.89 12.41
N LEU A 86 -8.83 6.03 12.81
CA LEU A 86 -10.05 6.44 13.54
C LEU A 86 -9.83 6.81 15.01
N LYS A 87 -8.94 6.10 15.69
CA LYS A 87 -8.80 6.15 17.16
C LYS A 87 -7.43 6.59 17.64
N ARG A 88 -6.43 6.68 16.75
CA ARG A 88 -5.02 6.87 17.13
C ARG A 88 -4.53 5.79 18.10
N ALA A 89 -5.17 4.62 18.08
CA ALA A 89 -4.89 3.49 18.95
C ALA A 89 -5.21 2.18 18.21
N ILE A 90 -4.50 1.11 18.59
CA ILE A 90 -4.70 -0.24 18.07
C ILE A 90 -5.30 -1.10 19.18
N PRO A 91 -6.38 -1.87 18.91
CA PRO A 91 -6.89 -2.84 19.88
C PRO A 91 -5.82 -3.88 20.26
N GLU A 92 -5.63 -4.09 21.57
CA GLU A 92 -4.66 -5.05 22.11
C GLU A 92 -4.83 -6.47 21.54
N GLN A 93 -6.07 -6.85 21.23
CA GLN A 93 -6.39 -8.15 20.64
C GLN A 93 -5.78 -8.33 19.24
N LEU A 94 -5.71 -7.27 18.43
CA LEU A 94 -5.05 -7.34 17.11
C LEU A 94 -3.55 -7.50 17.27
N ILE A 95 -2.94 -6.79 18.24
CA ILE A 95 -1.53 -6.95 18.58
C ILE A 95 -1.25 -8.38 19.05
N ALA A 96 -2.09 -8.93 19.94
CA ALA A 96 -1.96 -10.30 20.41
C ALA A 96 -2.09 -11.34 19.28
N HIS A 97 -3.05 -11.16 18.36
CA HIS A 97 -3.20 -12.04 17.20
C HIS A 97 -2.02 -11.94 16.24
N LEU A 98 -1.45 -10.74 16.04
CA LEU A 98 -0.26 -10.53 15.23
C LEU A 98 0.98 -11.18 15.88
N SER A 99 1.19 -11.01 17.19
CA SER A 99 2.29 -11.65 17.93
C SER A 99 2.22 -13.17 17.89
N ALA A 100 1.01 -13.74 17.83
CA ALA A 100 0.80 -15.18 17.69
C ALA A 100 0.78 -15.66 16.23
N CYS A 101 0.82 -14.74 15.26
CA CYS A 101 0.79 -15.08 13.83
C CYS A 101 2.16 -15.65 13.41
N PRO A 102 2.21 -16.83 12.78
CA PRO A 102 3.47 -17.36 12.28
C PRO A 102 4.01 -16.47 11.15
N VAL A 103 5.33 -16.37 11.04
CA VAL A 103 5.98 -15.61 9.96
C VAL A 103 5.55 -16.19 8.60
N PRO A 104 5.02 -15.38 7.67
CA PRO A 104 4.64 -15.84 6.34
C PRO A 104 5.83 -16.38 5.56
N THR A 105 5.67 -17.55 4.94
CA THR A 105 6.67 -18.15 4.06
C THR A 105 6.49 -17.64 2.63
N ILE A 106 7.59 -17.35 1.94
CA ILE A 106 7.57 -16.99 0.52
C ILE A 106 7.56 -18.28 -0.33
N PHE A 107 6.49 -18.48 -1.10
CA PHE A 107 6.31 -19.69 -1.93
C PHE A 107 6.68 -19.47 -3.40
N HIS A 108 7.23 -20.51 -4.03
CA HIS A 108 7.58 -20.50 -5.46
C HIS A 108 6.35 -20.53 -6.38
N SER A 109 5.28 -21.22 -5.99
CA SER A 109 3.96 -21.03 -6.59
C SER A 109 3.24 -19.97 -5.78
N GLY A 110 2.62 -18.99 -6.44
CA GLY A 110 1.80 -18.00 -5.74
C GLY A 110 0.70 -18.71 -4.95
N THR A 111 0.16 -18.06 -3.92
CA THR A 111 -1.07 -18.53 -3.30
C THR A 111 -2.26 -18.04 -4.13
N ILE A 112 -3.42 -18.69 -4.01
CA ILE A 112 -4.66 -18.23 -4.67
C ILE A 112 -5.05 -16.82 -4.17
N GLU A 113 -4.61 -16.45 -2.97
CA GLU A 113 -5.03 -15.25 -2.25
C GLU A 113 -4.15 -14.01 -2.48
N SER A 114 -2.96 -14.14 -3.07
CA SER A 114 -2.11 -12.98 -3.39
C SER A 114 -1.39 -13.15 -4.72
N ALA A 115 -1.48 -12.10 -5.53
CA ALA A 115 -0.72 -12.00 -6.76
C ALA A 115 0.76 -11.66 -6.50
N SER A 116 1.10 -11.11 -5.33
CA SER A 116 2.46 -10.74 -4.96
C SER A 116 3.15 -11.82 -4.13
N LEU A 117 4.41 -12.06 -4.44
CA LEU A 117 5.29 -13.00 -3.77
C LEU A 117 5.58 -12.56 -2.32
N PHE A 118 5.79 -11.26 -2.10
CA PHE A 118 6.21 -10.71 -0.82
C PHE A 118 5.09 -10.13 0.01
N GLU A 119 3.93 -9.84 -0.58
CA GLU A 119 2.86 -9.08 0.08
C GLU A 119 2.45 -9.64 1.46
N PRO A 120 2.25 -10.97 1.66
CA PRO A 120 1.99 -11.48 3.00
C PRO A 120 3.12 -11.17 3.99
N LEU A 121 4.37 -11.40 3.60
CA LEU A 121 5.51 -11.14 4.47
C LEU A 121 5.67 -9.63 4.75
N TYR A 122 5.44 -8.79 3.75
CA TYR A 122 5.43 -7.34 3.88
C TYR A 122 4.38 -6.89 4.88
N CYS A 123 3.12 -7.35 4.75
CA CYS A 123 2.07 -7.01 5.71
C CYS A 123 2.45 -7.44 7.14
N TYR A 124 2.99 -8.65 7.31
CA TYR A 124 3.41 -9.14 8.62
C TYR A 124 4.53 -8.29 9.24
N VAL A 125 5.61 -8.07 8.49
CA VAL A 125 6.81 -7.36 9.00
C VAL A 125 6.47 -5.92 9.36
N ILE A 126 5.78 -5.20 8.48
CA ILE A 126 5.43 -3.80 8.70
C ILE A 126 4.47 -3.64 9.88
N LEU A 127 3.48 -4.53 10.03
CA LEU A 127 2.60 -4.50 11.20
C LEU A 127 3.36 -4.81 12.50
N CYS A 128 4.32 -5.74 12.47
CA CYS A 128 5.13 -6.06 13.64
C CYS A 128 6.01 -4.87 14.04
N GLU A 129 6.67 -4.23 13.08
CA GLU A 129 7.45 -3.01 13.31
C GLU A 129 6.59 -1.94 13.97
N GLU A 130 5.40 -1.68 13.41
CA GLU A 130 4.47 -0.69 13.93
C GLU A 130 3.87 -1.00 15.29
N ALA A 131 3.71 -2.28 15.60
CA ALA A 131 3.27 -2.74 16.91
C ALA A 131 4.42 -2.81 17.93
N GLY A 132 5.67 -2.55 17.52
CA GLY A 132 6.87 -2.71 18.35
C GLY A 132 7.20 -4.17 18.68
N ILE A 133 6.66 -5.13 17.93
CA ILE A 133 6.92 -6.56 18.11
C ILE A 133 8.33 -6.88 17.61
N GLN A 134 9.18 -7.36 18.53
CA GLN A 134 10.57 -7.65 18.24
C GLN A 134 10.74 -9.06 17.67
N HIS A 135 11.48 -9.18 16.58
CA HIS A 135 11.96 -10.46 16.06
C HIS A 135 13.35 -10.77 16.59
N SER A 136 13.63 -12.06 16.82
CA SER A 136 14.98 -12.49 17.16
C SER A 136 15.95 -12.27 15.99
N GLU A 137 17.24 -12.08 16.29
CA GLU A 137 18.28 -11.96 15.26
C GLU A 137 18.35 -13.19 14.33
N SER A 138 17.99 -14.37 14.84
CA SER A 138 17.89 -15.59 14.03
C SER A 138 16.76 -15.51 13.01
N GLU A 139 15.59 -15.00 13.40
CA GLU A 139 14.45 -14.80 12.52
C GLU A 139 14.72 -13.72 11.47
N LYS A 140 15.30 -12.57 11.88
CA LYS A 140 15.69 -11.50 10.95
C LYS A 140 16.65 -12.03 9.87
N LYS A 141 17.66 -12.81 10.25
CA LYS A 141 18.60 -13.44 9.29
C LYS A 141 17.92 -14.44 8.35
N LYS A 142 16.95 -15.22 8.85
CA LYS A 142 16.16 -16.12 8.00
C LYS A 142 15.35 -15.33 6.99
N ILE A 143 14.62 -14.31 7.43
CA ILE A 143 13.82 -13.45 6.54
C ILE A 143 14.72 -12.75 5.51
N GLN A 144 15.85 -12.19 5.94
CA GLN A 144 16.84 -11.57 5.04
C GLN A 144 17.26 -12.53 3.93
N LYS A 145 17.72 -13.73 4.30
CA LYS A 145 18.16 -14.75 3.34
C LYS A 145 17.05 -15.12 2.37
N GLU A 146 15.83 -15.27 2.87
CA GLU A 146 14.65 -15.62 2.07
C GLU A 146 14.20 -14.50 1.13
N VAL A 147 14.36 -13.23 1.49
CA VAL A 147 14.05 -12.09 0.61
C VAL A 147 15.13 -11.91 -0.46
N LEU A 148 16.41 -11.91 -0.06
CA LEU A 148 17.54 -11.67 -0.96
C LEU A 148 17.71 -12.74 -2.05
N ARG A 149 17.21 -13.97 -1.83
CA ARG A 149 17.26 -15.04 -2.86
C ARG A 149 16.50 -14.70 -4.14
N TRP A 150 15.59 -13.74 -4.08
CA TRP A 150 14.75 -13.31 -5.20
C TRP A 150 15.24 -12.01 -5.85
N GLN A 151 16.40 -11.50 -5.44
CA GLN A 151 16.99 -10.33 -6.06
C GLN A 151 17.64 -10.72 -7.40
N HIS A 152 17.28 -10.01 -8.46
CA HIS A 152 17.84 -10.18 -9.79
C HIS A 152 19.14 -9.38 -9.94
N PRO A 153 20.01 -9.74 -10.91
CA PRO A 153 21.20 -8.94 -11.22
C PRO A 153 20.92 -7.47 -11.54
N SER A 154 19.72 -7.16 -12.04
CA SER A 154 19.26 -5.79 -12.29
C SER A 154 19.07 -4.97 -11.01
N GLY A 155 19.01 -5.59 -9.84
CA GLY A 155 18.76 -4.96 -8.53
C GLY A 155 17.33 -5.11 -8.04
N GLY A 156 16.37 -5.30 -8.94
CA GLY A 156 14.97 -5.53 -8.59
C GLY A 156 14.72 -6.94 -8.05
N PHE A 157 13.50 -7.18 -7.59
CA PHE A 157 13.10 -8.42 -6.92
C PHE A 157 11.89 -9.02 -7.62
N GLY A 158 11.79 -10.35 -7.62
CA GLY A 158 10.62 -11.05 -8.16
C GLY A 158 10.94 -12.50 -8.53
N ARG A 159 9.90 -13.24 -8.95
CA ARG A 159 10.00 -14.67 -9.27
C ARG A 159 10.79 -14.92 -10.55
N ASP A 160 10.14 -14.79 -11.70
CA ASP A 160 10.78 -15.03 -13.01
C ASP A 160 11.49 -13.78 -13.53
N LYS A 161 10.96 -12.61 -13.16
CA LYS A 161 11.45 -11.29 -13.54
C LYS A 161 11.35 -10.39 -12.33
N ALA A 162 12.25 -9.41 -12.25
CA ALA A 162 12.09 -8.32 -11.30
C ALA A 162 10.85 -7.49 -11.64
N THR A 163 10.06 -7.14 -10.63
CA THR A 163 8.90 -6.25 -10.78
C THR A 163 8.93 -5.15 -9.73
N LEU A 164 8.36 -3.99 -10.07
CA LEU A 164 8.38 -2.80 -9.22
C LEU A 164 7.62 -3.01 -7.91
N ILE A 165 6.48 -3.70 -7.95
CA ILE A 165 5.70 -4.04 -6.74
C ILE A 165 6.51 -4.94 -5.80
N GLU A 166 7.13 -6.00 -6.34
CA GLU A 166 7.92 -6.93 -5.52
C GLU A 166 9.17 -6.26 -4.96
N THR A 167 9.83 -5.40 -5.75
CA THR A 167 10.97 -4.61 -5.27
C THR A 167 10.57 -3.69 -4.14
N ARG A 168 9.45 -2.97 -4.24
CA ARG A 168 8.94 -2.14 -3.15
C ARG A 168 8.75 -2.94 -1.86
N HIS A 169 8.04 -4.07 -1.94
CA HIS A 169 7.79 -4.92 -0.77
C HIS A 169 9.09 -5.46 -0.16
N ALA A 170 9.99 -5.99 -0.99
CA ALA A 170 11.27 -6.53 -0.53
C ALA A 170 12.11 -5.46 0.18
N VAL A 171 12.21 -4.26 -0.39
CA VAL A 171 12.98 -3.16 0.21
C VAL A 171 12.36 -2.70 1.53
N ALA A 172 11.03 -2.56 1.60
CA ALA A 172 10.34 -2.21 2.85
C ALA A 172 10.60 -3.25 3.95
N ILE A 173 10.50 -4.54 3.64
CA ILE A 173 10.83 -5.64 4.58
C ILE A 173 12.27 -5.53 5.09
N LEU A 174 13.24 -5.30 4.19
CA LEU A 174 14.65 -5.20 4.57
C LEU A 174 14.91 -3.95 5.43
N GLN A 175 14.28 -2.82 5.12
CA GLN A 175 14.44 -1.58 5.88
C GLN A 175 13.81 -1.65 7.27
N ALA A 176 12.66 -2.32 7.43
CA ALA A 176 12.01 -2.58 8.72
C ALA A 176 12.93 -3.32 9.70
N PHE A 177 13.86 -4.13 9.18
CA PHE A 177 14.88 -4.81 9.97
C PHE A 177 16.23 -4.09 9.99
N HIS A 178 16.30 -2.86 9.49
CA HIS A 178 17.52 -2.06 9.36
C HIS A 178 18.64 -2.80 8.60
N ILE A 179 18.26 -3.59 7.59
CA ILE A 179 19.17 -4.32 6.74
C ILE A 179 19.61 -3.43 5.58
N GLU A 180 20.92 -3.27 5.41
CA GLU A 180 21.48 -2.53 4.30
C GLU A 180 21.14 -3.18 2.95
N THR A 181 20.82 -2.34 1.97
CA THR A 181 20.51 -2.75 0.60
C THR A 181 21.43 -2.02 -0.38
N ASP A 182 21.69 -2.63 -1.54
CA ASP A 182 22.43 -1.97 -2.64
C ASP A 182 21.52 -0.90 -3.29
N ALA A 183 21.47 0.27 -2.67
CA ALA A 183 20.59 1.36 -3.05
C ALA A 183 20.81 1.84 -4.49
N GLU A 184 22.06 1.82 -4.98
CA GLU A 184 22.37 2.19 -6.36
C GLU A 184 21.78 1.21 -7.36
N ARG A 185 21.93 -0.09 -7.10
CA ARG A 185 21.39 -1.12 -7.99
C ARG A 185 19.86 -1.13 -7.99
N ILE A 186 19.24 -0.94 -6.83
CA ILE A 186 17.78 -0.83 -6.73
C ILE A 186 17.29 0.45 -7.44
N PHE A 187 18.01 1.57 -7.31
CA PHE A 187 17.66 2.81 -8.02
C PHE A 187 17.85 2.68 -9.54
N SER A 188 18.86 1.94 -9.99
CA SER A 188 19.05 1.60 -11.40
C SER A 188 17.85 0.78 -11.95
N PHE A 189 17.39 -0.22 -11.19
CA PHE A 189 16.17 -0.95 -11.53
C PHE A 189 14.94 -0.03 -11.58
N LEU A 190 14.72 0.80 -10.56
CA LEU A 190 13.63 1.78 -10.55
C LEU A 190 13.65 2.68 -11.80
N THR A 191 14.83 3.16 -12.19
CA THR A 191 15.01 4.01 -13.37
C THR A 191 14.68 3.25 -14.67
N SER A 192 14.97 1.95 -14.73
CA SER A 192 14.59 1.11 -15.87
C SER A 192 13.08 0.86 -16.00
N CYS A 193 12.32 1.14 -14.95
CA CYS A 193 10.85 1.06 -14.93
C CYS A 193 10.17 2.39 -15.29
N ILE A 194 10.91 3.46 -15.59
CA ILE A 194 10.32 4.73 -16.02
C ILE A 194 9.57 4.54 -17.33
N ASP A 195 8.37 5.11 -17.40
CA ASP A 195 7.55 5.12 -18.60
C ASP A 195 7.08 6.54 -18.94
N GLU A 196 7.08 6.88 -20.23
CA GLU A 196 6.70 8.20 -20.72
C GLU A 196 5.18 8.42 -20.74
N GLN A 197 4.36 7.36 -20.60
CA GLN A 197 2.91 7.49 -20.60
C GLN A 197 2.34 7.49 -19.17
N SER A 198 2.76 6.54 -18.35
CA SER A 198 2.24 6.31 -16.99
C SER A 198 3.20 6.68 -15.86
N GLY A 199 4.38 7.22 -16.17
CA GLY A 199 5.42 7.52 -15.19
C GLY A 199 6.25 6.29 -14.82
N PHE A 200 5.58 5.19 -14.44
CA PHE A 200 6.20 3.89 -14.18
C PHE A 200 5.41 2.72 -14.76
N VAL A 201 6.14 1.64 -15.05
CA VAL A 201 5.62 0.32 -15.42
C VAL A 201 6.13 -0.74 -14.43
N ASN A 202 5.43 -1.88 -14.31
CA ASN A 202 5.80 -2.89 -13.31
C ASN A 202 7.09 -3.62 -13.67
N VAL A 203 7.27 -3.93 -14.96
CA VAL A 203 8.46 -4.60 -15.50
C VAL A 203 9.10 -3.65 -16.52
N PRO A 204 10.44 -3.51 -16.55
CA PRO A 204 11.11 -2.65 -17.52
C PRO A 204 10.63 -2.94 -18.96
N SER A 205 10.37 -1.87 -19.72
CA SER A 205 9.85 -1.93 -21.10
C SER A 205 8.51 -2.66 -21.30
N SER A 206 7.76 -2.94 -20.22
CA SER A 206 6.40 -3.49 -20.33
C SER A 206 5.36 -2.36 -20.42
N HIS A 207 4.24 -2.62 -21.07
CA HIS A 207 3.10 -1.70 -21.11
C HIS A 207 1.78 -2.49 -21.02
N PRO A 208 0.70 -1.86 -20.54
CA PRO A 208 0.62 -0.51 -19.96
C PRO A 208 1.05 -0.45 -18.48
N GLY A 209 1.33 0.75 -17.97
CA GLY A 209 1.48 0.99 -16.53
C GLY A 209 0.19 1.46 -15.85
N TYR A 210 0.07 1.24 -14.54
CA TYR A 210 -1.13 1.48 -13.74
C TYR A 210 -0.80 2.21 -12.44
N LEU A 211 -1.81 2.71 -11.73
CA LEU A 211 -1.62 3.48 -10.49
C LEU A 211 -0.84 2.71 -9.42
N GLU A 212 -1.04 1.39 -9.28
CA GLU A 212 -0.27 0.57 -8.34
C GLU A 212 1.23 0.51 -8.69
N HIS A 213 1.59 0.64 -9.97
CA HIS A 213 3.00 0.69 -10.39
C HIS A 213 3.59 2.08 -10.12
N LEU A 214 2.83 3.14 -10.44
CA LEU A 214 3.23 4.52 -10.18
C LEU A 214 3.46 4.74 -8.68
N ASP A 215 2.52 4.28 -7.86
CA ASP A 215 2.61 4.33 -6.42
C ASP A 215 3.83 3.57 -5.90
N ALA A 216 4.07 2.37 -6.43
CA ALA A 216 5.23 1.57 -6.03
C ALA A 216 6.57 2.24 -6.37
N GLY A 217 6.67 2.87 -7.55
CA GLY A 217 7.86 3.60 -7.97
C GLY A 217 8.14 4.83 -7.09
N ILE A 218 7.09 5.58 -6.74
CA ILE A 218 7.20 6.75 -5.84
C ILE A 218 7.63 6.31 -4.43
N ALA A 219 6.98 5.28 -3.88
CA ALA A 219 7.33 4.75 -2.57
C ALA A 219 8.79 4.23 -2.53
N LEU A 220 9.20 3.48 -3.56
CA LEU A 220 10.57 2.97 -3.66
C LEU A 220 11.61 4.08 -3.73
N ALA A 221 11.37 5.15 -4.49
CA ALA A 221 12.25 6.32 -4.48
C ALA A 221 12.37 6.92 -3.06
N GLY A 222 11.26 7.00 -2.33
CA GLY A 222 11.21 7.44 -0.94
C GLY A 222 12.06 6.58 0.00
N PHE A 223 11.93 5.25 -0.07
CA PHE A 223 12.76 4.32 0.72
C PHE A 223 14.25 4.50 0.45
N LEU A 224 14.62 4.77 -0.80
CA LEU A 224 16.01 5.01 -1.19
C LEU A 224 16.50 6.43 -0.84
N SER A 225 15.65 7.29 -0.28
CA SER A 225 15.93 8.71 -0.06
C SER A 225 16.40 9.42 -1.35
N ARG A 226 15.83 9.02 -2.49
CA ARG A 226 16.14 9.55 -3.83
C ARG A 226 14.98 10.39 -4.36
N PRO A 227 15.24 11.41 -5.19
CA PRO A 227 14.18 12.09 -5.92
C PRO A 227 13.40 11.10 -6.80
N VAL A 228 12.08 11.26 -6.86
CA VAL A 228 11.24 10.46 -7.76
C VAL A 228 11.63 10.74 -9.22
N PRO A 229 12.09 9.72 -9.97
CA PRO A 229 12.37 9.87 -11.39
C PRO A 229 11.10 10.23 -12.18
N ASN A 230 11.26 11.03 -13.23
CA ASN A 230 10.15 11.46 -14.10
C ASN A 230 8.92 12.02 -13.36
N ARG A 231 9.15 12.74 -12.25
CA ARG A 231 8.12 13.35 -11.39
C ARG A 231 7.01 14.08 -12.16
N TYR A 232 7.38 14.82 -13.21
CA TYR A 232 6.40 15.56 -14.01
C TYR A 232 5.40 14.61 -14.70
N GLN A 233 5.89 13.52 -15.29
CA GLN A 233 5.01 12.53 -15.91
C GLN A 233 4.13 11.81 -14.89
N CYS A 234 4.63 11.54 -13.68
CA CYS A 234 3.81 10.98 -12.61
C CYS A 234 2.61 11.89 -12.29
N LEU A 235 2.83 13.21 -12.20
CA LEU A 235 1.75 14.18 -11.96
C LEU A 235 0.75 14.22 -13.12
N LEU A 236 1.23 14.23 -14.36
CA LEU A 236 0.36 14.18 -15.54
C LEU A 236 -0.48 12.89 -15.59
N TYR A 237 0.11 11.75 -15.26
CA TYR A 237 -0.62 10.49 -15.27
C TYR A 237 -1.66 10.42 -14.16
N LEU A 238 -1.34 10.90 -12.95
CA LEU A 238 -2.30 11.03 -11.86
C LEU A 238 -3.50 11.89 -12.28
N ASP A 239 -3.28 13.01 -12.95
CA ASP A 239 -4.36 13.86 -13.47
C ASP A 239 -5.25 13.10 -14.49
N LYS A 240 -4.64 12.34 -15.41
CA LYS A 240 -5.38 11.50 -16.37
C LYS A 240 -6.21 10.40 -15.72
N CYS A 241 -5.75 9.83 -14.60
CA CYS A 241 -6.48 8.78 -13.89
C CYS A 241 -7.65 9.32 -13.05
N ARG A 242 -7.75 10.63 -12.86
CA ARG A 242 -8.81 11.25 -12.07
C ARG A 242 -10.10 11.36 -12.87
N ASN A 243 -11.19 10.91 -12.27
CA ASN A 243 -12.54 11.08 -12.81
C ASN A 243 -13.19 12.36 -12.27
N THR A 244 -14.19 12.86 -13.01
CA THR A 244 -14.95 14.07 -12.67
C THR A 244 -15.72 13.96 -11.36
N ASN A 245 -16.00 12.73 -10.91
CA ASN A 245 -16.64 12.45 -9.63
C ASN A 245 -15.73 12.62 -8.40
N GLY A 246 -14.43 12.91 -8.59
CA GLY A 246 -13.46 13.14 -7.52
C GLY A 246 -12.62 11.92 -7.12
N GLY A 247 -12.97 10.72 -7.58
CA GLY A 247 -12.18 9.50 -7.40
C GLY A 247 -11.25 9.20 -8.57
N TYR A 248 -10.45 8.14 -8.44
CA TYR A 248 -9.48 7.74 -9.46
C TYR A 248 -9.75 6.35 -10.01
N ALA A 249 -9.55 6.17 -11.32
CA ALA A 249 -9.53 4.88 -11.99
C ALA A 249 -8.11 4.31 -12.03
N ARG A 250 -7.99 2.99 -12.30
CA ARG A 250 -6.68 2.30 -12.38
C ARG A 250 -5.72 2.90 -13.42
N SER A 251 -6.27 3.44 -14.51
CA SER A 251 -5.51 3.89 -15.68
C SER A 251 -6.05 5.19 -16.25
N GLY A 252 -5.18 5.90 -16.98
CA GLY A 252 -5.55 7.11 -17.73
C GLY A 252 -6.37 6.85 -19.01
N PHE A 253 -6.67 5.59 -19.34
CA PHE A 253 -7.48 5.20 -20.51
C PHE A 253 -8.97 5.02 -20.17
N GLY A 254 -9.37 5.41 -18.97
CA GLY A 254 -10.73 5.29 -18.46
C GLY A 254 -10.89 4.17 -17.41
N GLY A 255 -12.13 3.98 -16.98
CA GLY A 255 -12.52 3.03 -15.95
C GLY A 255 -13.29 3.69 -14.81
N ASN A 256 -13.87 2.85 -13.95
CA ASN A 256 -14.61 3.32 -12.78
C ASN A 256 -13.66 3.72 -11.67
N SER A 257 -14.01 4.78 -10.94
CA SER A 257 -13.29 5.15 -9.74
C SER A 257 -13.51 4.09 -8.65
N THR A 258 -12.45 3.61 -8.02
CA THR A 258 -12.53 2.76 -6.81
C THR A 258 -11.86 3.45 -5.63
N LEU A 259 -12.14 3.00 -4.41
CA LEU A 259 -11.47 3.51 -3.21
C LEU A 259 -9.98 3.11 -3.20
N GLU A 260 -9.65 1.91 -3.69
CA GLU A 260 -8.27 1.44 -3.87
C GLU A 260 -7.42 2.35 -4.76
N TYR A 261 -7.90 2.65 -5.97
CA TYR A 261 -7.15 3.48 -6.92
C TYR A 261 -7.13 4.95 -6.47
N THR A 262 -8.18 5.40 -5.80
CA THR A 262 -8.18 6.71 -5.14
C THR A 262 -7.10 6.77 -4.06
N TRP A 263 -6.94 5.70 -3.25
CA TRP A 263 -5.89 5.62 -2.25
C TRP A 263 -4.48 5.66 -2.85
N TYR A 264 -4.19 4.84 -3.87
CA TYR A 264 -2.89 4.87 -4.54
C TYR A 264 -2.58 6.26 -5.11
N ALA A 265 -3.56 6.92 -5.73
CA ALA A 265 -3.36 8.26 -6.27
C ALA A 265 -3.08 9.31 -5.18
N ILE A 266 -3.87 9.33 -4.10
CA ILE A 266 -3.69 10.30 -3.01
C ILE A 266 -2.39 10.07 -2.26
N ARG A 267 -2.02 8.82 -1.99
CA ARG A 267 -0.72 8.49 -1.38
C ARG A 267 0.45 8.87 -2.28
N SER A 268 0.34 8.62 -3.59
CA SER A 268 1.34 9.04 -4.58
C SER A 268 1.52 10.56 -4.62
N LEU A 269 0.43 11.32 -4.66
CA LEU A 269 0.47 12.78 -4.59
C LEU A 269 1.17 13.25 -3.31
N CYS A 270 0.85 12.65 -2.16
CA CYS A 270 1.52 12.94 -0.90
C CYS A 270 3.04 12.69 -0.99
N GLY A 271 3.46 11.52 -1.50
CA GLY A 271 4.87 11.17 -1.69
C GLY A 271 5.61 12.08 -2.67
N LEU A 272 4.92 12.59 -3.70
CA LEU A 272 5.50 13.59 -4.60
C LEU A 272 5.65 14.96 -3.90
N HIS A 273 4.72 15.37 -3.05
CA HIS A 273 4.74 16.71 -2.43
C HIS A 273 5.57 16.81 -1.14
N ASN A 274 5.72 15.73 -0.37
CA ASN A 274 6.47 15.72 0.88
C ASN A 274 7.92 15.24 0.66
N LYS A 275 8.89 15.86 1.36
CA LYS A 275 10.29 15.38 1.40
C LYS A 275 10.54 14.30 2.44
N THR A 276 9.62 14.07 3.38
CA THR A 276 9.71 13.04 4.44
C THR A 276 8.34 12.88 5.10
N GLY A 277 7.88 11.65 5.40
CA GLY A 277 6.82 11.46 6.41
C GLY A 277 5.84 10.29 6.26
N TRP A 278 5.88 9.51 5.18
CA TRP A 278 5.03 8.33 5.03
C TRP A 278 5.88 7.16 4.54
N ASN A 279 6.25 6.28 5.46
CA ASN A 279 7.02 5.06 5.18
C ASN A 279 6.09 3.86 5.40
N TRP A 280 5.32 3.44 4.39
CA TRP A 280 4.75 2.08 4.34
C TRP A 280 4.99 1.49 2.96
#